data_AF-A0A3B9KRS2-F1
#
_entry.id   AF-A0A3B9KRS2-F1
#
_cell.length_a   1.000
_cell.length_b   1.000
_cell.length_c   1.000
_cell.angle_alpha   90.00
_cell.angle_beta   90.00
_cell.angle_gamma   90.00
#
_symmetry.space_group_name_H-M   'P 1'
#
loop_
_entity.id
_entity.type
_entity.pdbx_description
1 polymer ?
#
loop_
_entity_poly.entity_id
_entity_poly.type
_entity_poly.pdbx_seq_one_letter_code
_entity_poly.pdbx_strand_id
1 'polypeptide(L)'
;ESVYDKVKESLVKAYKSLKIGTPLDTDNHVGPLIDKGAVKMFTDAIEEVKKEGGTLVYGGDVLEGPGYESGCYVVPAIMEVENSYSIVQEETFAPILYLIKYSGDVQEAIDIQNDVVQGLSSAIFTNNLREAETFLSAWGSDCGIANVNIGTSGAEIGGAFGGEKETGGGRESGSDAWKLYMRRQTNTINYGTELPLAQGIKFEI
;
A
#
# COMPACT_ATOMS: atom_id res chain seq x y z
N GLU A 1 8.02 -13.76 14.58
CA GLU A 1 7.17 -14.67 15.39
C GLU A 1 7.05 -14.28 16.87
N SER A 2 8.14 -13.84 17.52
CA SER A 2 8.24 -13.66 18.99
C SER A 2 7.23 -12.70 19.62
N VAL A 3 6.72 -11.73 18.88
CA VAL A 3 5.72 -10.75 19.35
C VAL A 3 4.34 -10.94 18.73
N TYR A 4 4.16 -11.96 17.89
CA TYR A 4 2.97 -12.12 17.05
C TYR A 4 1.68 -12.19 17.88
N ASP A 5 1.62 -13.08 18.88
CA ASP A 5 0.39 -13.26 19.66
C ASP A 5 0.03 -12.00 20.45
N LYS A 6 1.04 -11.30 21.00
CA LYS A 6 0.85 -10.02 21.69
C LYS A 6 0.27 -8.93 20.75
N VAL A 7 0.77 -8.87 19.51
CA VAL A 7 0.26 -7.93 18.50
C VAL A 7 -1.17 -8.31 18.10
N LYS A 8 -1.43 -9.59 17.81
CA LYS A 8 -2.76 -10.12 17.48
C LYS A 8 -3.78 -9.77 18.57
N GLU A 9 -3.48 -10.06 19.83
CA GLU A 9 -4.35 -9.73 20.96
C GLU A 9 -4.62 -8.23 21.09
N SER A 10 -3.59 -7.41 20.90
CA SER A 10 -3.71 -5.94 20.95
C SER A 10 -4.59 -5.40 19.82
N LEU A 11 -4.45 -5.95 18.61
CA LEU A 11 -5.29 -5.62 17.45
C LEU A 11 -6.74 -6.02 17.69
N VAL A 12 -7.01 -7.23 18.16
CA VAL A 12 -8.37 -7.68 18.49
C VAL A 12 -9.01 -6.78 19.53
N LYS A 13 -8.26 -6.38 20.57
CA LYS A 13 -8.76 -5.44 21.58
C LYS A 13 -9.11 -4.07 20.98
N ALA A 14 -8.27 -3.55 20.08
CA ALA A 14 -8.53 -2.29 19.39
C ALA A 14 -9.75 -2.38 18.47
N TYR A 15 -9.87 -3.45 17.68
CA TYR A 15 -10.99 -3.66 16.76
C TYR A 15 -12.34 -3.77 17.49
N LYS A 16 -12.36 -4.39 18.69
CA LYS A 16 -13.56 -4.43 19.56
C LYS A 16 -14.02 -3.07 20.06
N SER A 17 -13.14 -2.07 20.06
CA SER A 17 -13.48 -0.71 20.50
C SER A 17 -13.97 0.19 19.37
N LEU A 18 -13.90 -0.27 18.11
CA LEU A 18 -14.36 0.49 16.95
C LEU A 18 -15.88 0.70 17.02
N LYS A 19 -16.29 1.95 16.89
CA LYS A 19 -17.69 2.34 16.70
C LYS A 19 -17.98 2.39 15.20
N ILE A 20 -18.98 1.64 14.76
CA ILE A 20 -19.40 1.54 13.36
C ILE A 20 -20.75 2.25 13.24
N GLY A 21 -20.91 3.10 12.24
CA GLY A 21 -22.14 3.87 12.06
C GLY A 21 -22.04 4.95 11.00
N THR A 22 -23.05 5.81 10.95
CA THR A 22 -23.12 6.89 9.96
C THR A 22 -21.85 7.75 9.97
N PRO A 23 -21.27 8.07 8.80
CA PRO A 23 -20.08 8.90 8.72
C PRO A 23 -20.35 10.38 9.08
N LEU A 24 -21.61 10.77 9.23
CA LEU A 24 -21.99 12.12 9.68
C LEU A 24 -21.82 12.31 11.20
N ASP A 25 -21.72 11.22 11.95
CA ASP A 25 -21.45 11.25 13.39
C ASP A 25 -19.95 11.03 13.61
N THR A 26 -19.28 12.06 14.12
CA THR A 26 -17.82 12.07 14.35
C THR A 26 -17.37 11.12 15.46
N ASP A 27 -18.29 10.57 16.26
CA ASP A 27 -17.96 9.54 17.24
C ASP A 27 -17.74 8.17 16.59
N ASN A 28 -18.20 7.96 15.34
CA ASN A 28 -17.97 6.73 14.60
C ASN A 28 -16.59 6.72 13.95
N HIS A 29 -15.96 5.55 13.97
CA HIS A 29 -14.62 5.32 13.42
C HIS A 29 -14.69 4.70 12.02
N VAL A 30 -15.72 3.90 11.76
CA VAL A 30 -15.87 3.13 10.52
C VAL A 30 -17.25 3.37 9.92
N GLY A 31 -17.26 3.89 8.69
CA GLY A 31 -18.47 4.06 7.88
C GLY A 31 -18.82 2.82 7.06
N PRO A 32 -19.81 2.91 6.16
CA PRO A 32 -20.16 1.82 5.27
C PRO A 32 -19.11 1.65 4.16
N LEU A 33 -19.06 0.44 3.60
CA LEU A 33 -18.52 0.21 2.26
C LEU A 33 -19.34 0.98 1.21
N ILE A 34 -18.74 1.20 0.04
CA ILE A 34 -19.35 2.06 -0.99
C ILE A 34 -20.70 1.51 -1.50
N ASP A 35 -20.82 0.20 -1.66
CA ASP A 35 -22.03 -0.47 -2.12
C ASP A 35 -22.09 -1.96 -1.72
N LYS A 36 -23.18 -2.64 -2.12
CA LYS A 36 -23.40 -4.07 -1.87
C LYS A 36 -22.46 -4.99 -2.68
N GLY A 37 -21.91 -4.51 -3.79
CA GLY A 37 -20.90 -5.23 -4.56
C GLY A 37 -19.60 -5.35 -3.76
N ALA A 38 -19.15 -4.25 -3.16
CA ALA A 38 -18.01 -4.24 -2.25
C ALA A 38 -18.24 -5.12 -1.02
N VAL A 39 -19.45 -5.13 -0.46
CA VAL A 39 -19.82 -6.06 0.64
C VAL A 39 -19.71 -7.51 0.18
N LYS A 40 -20.18 -7.81 -1.03
CA LYS A 40 -20.07 -9.16 -1.57
C LYS A 40 -18.60 -9.57 -1.74
N MET A 41 -17.76 -8.71 -2.30
CA MET A 41 -16.31 -8.95 -2.42
C MET A 41 -15.67 -9.19 -1.05
N PHE A 42 -16.02 -8.38 -0.05
CA PHE A 42 -15.57 -8.57 1.33
C PHE A 42 -15.93 -9.94 1.89
N THR A 43 -17.20 -10.35 1.77
CA THR A 43 -17.65 -11.66 2.26
C THR A 43 -17.04 -12.82 1.46
N ASP A 44 -16.92 -12.68 0.14
CA ASP A 44 -16.33 -13.71 -0.73
C ASP A 44 -14.84 -13.92 -0.37
N ALA A 45 -14.09 -12.83 -0.16
CA ALA A 45 -12.68 -12.88 0.22
C ALA A 45 -12.46 -13.59 1.57
N ILE A 46 -13.32 -13.33 2.56
CA ILE A 46 -13.25 -14.03 3.85
C ILE A 46 -13.50 -15.52 3.69
N GLU A 47 -14.47 -15.91 2.87
CA GLU A 47 -14.75 -17.31 2.60
C GLU A 47 -13.61 -17.97 1.81
N GLU A 48 -12.98 -17.26 0.87
CA GLU A 48 -11.83 -17.79 0.12
C GLU A 48 -10.62 -18.02 1.03
N VAL A 49 -10.33 -17.08 1.93
CA VAL A 49 -9.28 -17.27 2.95
C VAL A 49 -9.53 -18.53 3.78
N LYS A 50 -10.78 -18.77 4.20
CA LYS A 50 -11.14 -19.99 4.96
C LYS A 50 -10.93 -21.26 4.13
N LYS A 51 -11.21 -21.23 2.82
CA LYS A 51 -10.98 -22.38 1.91
C LYS A 51 -9.49 -22.67 1.72
N GLU A 52 -8.66 -21.64 1.67
CA GLU A 52 -7.20 -21.78 1.54
C GLU A 52 -6.52 -22.20 2.85
N GLY A 53 -7.26 -22.21 3.97
CA GLY A 53 -6.82 -22.70 5.27
C GLY A 53 -6.54 -21.61 6.31
N GLY A 54 -6.82 -20.35 5.98
CA GLY A 54 -6.71 -19.22 6.89
C GLY A 54 -7.76 -19.25 8.00
N THR A 55 -7.47 -18.55 9.09
CA THR A 55 -8.30 -18.52 10.30
C THR A 55 -8.86 -17.12 10.53
N LEU A 56 -10.18 -17.01 10.71
CA LEU A 56 -10.82 -15.77 11.14
C LEU A 56 -10.53 -15.52 12.62
N VAL A 57 -9.86 -14.42 12.93
CA VAL A 57 -9.52 -14.00 14.30
C VAL A 57 -10.62 -13.11 14.89
N TYR A 58 -11.15 -12.18 14.09
CA TYR A 58 -12.15 -11.22 14.52
C TYR A 58 -12.91 -10.63 13.34
N GLY A 59 -14.18 -10.26 13.56
CA GLY A 59 -15.00 -9.51 12.61
C GLY A 59 -15.47 -10.35 11.43
N GLY A 60 -15.62 -9.71 10.26
CA GLY A 60 -16.06 -10.39 9.04
C GLY A 60 -17.56 -10.42 8.82
N ASP A 61 -18.35 -9.87 9.75
CA ASP A 61 -19.80 -9.87 9.69
C ASP A 61 -20.33 -8.67 8.91
N VAL A 62 -21.47 -8.86 8.23
CA VAL A 62 -22.29 -7.77 7.69
C VAL A 62 -23.28 -7.34 8.77
N LEU A 63 -23.34 -6.05 9.08
CA LEU A 63 -24.24 -5.51 10.08
C LEU A 63 -25.65 -5.34 9.52
N GLU A 64 -26.64 -5.71 10.34
CA GLU A 64 -28.06 -5.61 10.02
C GLU A 64 -28.82 -4.87 11.13
N GLY A 65 -30.02 -4.37 10.79
CA GLY A 65 -30.92 -3.70 11.72
C GLY A 65 -30.92 -2.18 11.61
N PRO A 66 -31.53 -1.48 12.59
CA PRO A 66 -31.68 -0.03 12.57
C PRO A 66 -30.34 0.70 12.44
N GLY A 67 -30.21 1.59 11.45
CA GLY A 67 -28.97 2.32 11.15
C GLY A 67 -28.04 1.61 10.15
N TYR A 68 -28.31 0.36 9.80
CA TYR A 68 -27.52 -0.44 8.86
C TYR A 68 -28.33 -0.92 7.64
N GLU A 69 -29.45 -0.27 7.35
CA GLU A 69 -30.43 -0.70 6.33
C GLU A 69 -29.87 -0.69 4.89
N SER A 70 -28.76 0.02 4.66
CA SER A 70 -28.05 -0.02 3.37
C SER A 70 -27.53 -1.41 3.03
N GLY A 71 -27.27 -2.24 4.04
CA GLY A 71 -26.55 -3.51 3.90
C GLY A 71 -25.09 -3.33 3.51
N CYS A 72 -24.53 -2.12 3.72
CA CYS A 72 -23.14 -1.77 3.37
C CYS A 72 -22.21 -1.65 4.56
N TYR A 73 -22.70 -1.88 5.79
CA TYR A 73 -21.87 -1.82 6.98
C TYR A 73 -21.32 -3.19 7.31
N VAL A 74 -20.01 -3.26 7.56
CA VAL A 74 -19.32 -4.50 7.89
C VAL A 74 -18.47 -4.30 9.14
N VAL A 75 -18.22 -5.38 9.88
CA VAL A 75 -17.24 -5.41 10.95
C VAL A 75 -15.87 -5.72 10.33
N PRO A 76 -14.87 -4.81 10.40
CA PRO A 76 -13.53 -5.06 9.86
C PRO A 76 -12.96 -6.40 10.32
N ALA A 77 -12.36 -7.14 9.38
CA ALA A 77 -11.89 -8.50 9.62
C ALA A 77 -10.39 -8.53 9.95
N ILE A 78 -10.00 -9.47 10.82
CA ILE A 78 -8.61 -9.87 11.03
C ILE A 78 -8.53 -11.37 10.73
N MET A 79 -7.62 -11.75 9.85
CA MET A 79 -7.41 -13.14 9.42
C MET A 79 -5.95 -13.55 9.65
N GLU A 80 -5.69 -14.74 10.18
CA GLU A 80 -4.35 -15.36 10.11
C GLU A 80 -4.26 -16.14 8.79
N VAL A 81 -3.20 -15.90 8.01
CA VAL A 81 -3.03 -16.45 6.67
C VAL A 81 -1.57 -16.80 6.39
N GLU A 82 -1.34 -17.58 5.34
CA GLU A 82 -0.02 -17.79 4.76
C GLU A 82 0.17 -16.87 3.56
N ASN A 83 1.40 -16.37 3.31
CA ASN A 83 1.65 -15.46 2.20
C ASN A 83 1.29 -16.08 0.84
N SER A 84 1.48 -17.38 0.67
CA SER A 84 1.26 -18.09 -0.60
C SER A 84 -0.22 -18.22 -1.02
N TYR A 85 -1.15 -17.80 -0.19
CA TYR A 85 -2.60 -17.83 -0.47
C TYR A 85 -2.94 -16.85 -1.59
N SER A 86 -3.71 -17.28 -2.59
CA SER A 86 -3.99 -16.46 -3.77
C SER A 86 -4.73 -15.18 -3.38
N ILE A 87 -5.68 -15.29 -2.44
CA ILE A 87 -6.47 -14.16 -1.96
C ILE A 87 -5.63 -13.12 -1.21
N VAL A 88 -4.47 -13.51 -0.67
CA VAL A 88 -3.54 -12.59 0.03
C VAL A 88 -2.73 -11.76 -0.97
N GLN A 89 -2.50 -12.30 -2.16
CA GLN A 89 -1.80 -11.63 -3.25
C GLN A 89 -2.71 -10.67 -4.05
N GLU A 90 -4.03 -10.82 -3.91
CA GLU A 90 -5.03 -10.01 -4.59
C GLU A 90 -5.56 -8.88 -3.71
N GLU A 91 -5.67 -7.67 -4.28
CA GLU A 91 -6.28 -6.55 -3.56
C GLU A 91 -7.81 -6.71 -3.55
N THR A 92 -8.36 -7.05 -2.38
CA THR A 92 -9.79 -6.83 -2.09
C THR A 92 -9.96 -5.46 -1.44
N PHE A 93 -10.65 -4.53 -2.11
CA PHE A 93 -10.85 -3.16 -1.61
C PHE A 93 -11.90 -3.08 -0.48
N ALA A 94 -11.59 -3.71 0.65
CA ALA A 94 -12.44 -3.87 1.82
C ALA A 94 -11.60 -3.97 3.11
N PRO A 95 -12.17 -3.76 4.31
CA PRO A 95 -11.40 -3.70 5.56
C PRO A 95 -11.06 -5.11 6.08
N ILE A 96 -10.12 -5.79 5.42
CA ILE A 96 -9.57 -7.09 5.81
C ILE A 96 -8.08 -6.91 6.12
N LEU A 97 -7.68 -7.27 7.34
CA LEU A 97 -6.27 -7.30 7.74
C LEU A 97 -5.77 -8.74 7.80
N TYR A 98 -4.79 -9.05 6.94
CA TYR A 98 -4.08 -10.30 6.93
C TYR A 98 -2.89 -10.26 7.91
N LEU A 99 -2.83 -11.21 8.84
CA LEU A 99 -1.71 -11.42 9.75
C LEU A 99 -0.86 -12.57 9.22
N ILE A 100 0.36 -12.24 8.82
CA ILE A 100 1.37 -13.19 8.34
C ILE A 100 2.52 -13.21 9.32
N LYS A 101 2.97 -14.40 9.71
CA LYS A 101 4.16 -14.58 10.54
C LYS A 101 5.39 -14.62 9.65
N TYR A 102 6.47 -14.02 10.12
CA TYR A 102 7.81 -14.30 9.62
C TYR A 102 8.73 -14.69 10.78
N SER A 103 9.81 -15.37 10.45
CA SER A 103 10.91 -15.76 11.34
C SER A 103 12.24 -15.51 10.63
N GLY A 104 13.33 -15.36 11.38
CA GLY A 104 14.63 -15.02 10.79
C GLY A 104 14.95 -13.55 10.99
N ASP A 105 15.61 -12.95 10.01
CA ASP A 105 15.95 -11.54 9.99
C ASP A 105 14.86 -10.70 9.28
N VAL A 106 15.13 -9.41 9.12
CA VAL A 106 14.16 -8.48 8.53
C VAL A 106 13.99 -8.70 7.02
N GLN A 107 14.99 -9.28 6.36
CA GLN A 107 14.97 -9.53 4.93
C GLN A 107 13.88 -10.54 4.58
N GLU A 108 13.64 -11.58 5.39
CA GLU A 108 12.53 -12.49 5.13
C GLU A 108 11.16 -11.79 5.18
N ALA A 109 10.99 -10.80 6.07
CA ALA A 109 9.77 -9.99 6.11
C ALA A 109 9.62 -9.07 4.89
N ILE A 110 10.74 -8.50 4.42
CA ILE A 110 10.80 -7.67 3.22
C ILE A 110 10.47 -8.52 1.98
N ASP A 111 11.01 -9.72 1.89
CA ASP A 111 10.76 -10.63 0.77
C ASP A 111 9.27 -11.01 0.71
N ILE A 112 8.65 -11.32 1.86
CA ILE A 112 7.19 -11.53 1.96
C ILE A 112 6.42 -10.29 1.49
N GLN A 113 6.83 -9.09 1.94
CA GLN A 113 6.19 -7.83 1.55
C GLN A 113 6.33 -7.51 0.06
N ASN A 114 7.45 -7.88 -0.56
CA ASN A 114 7.75 -7.61 -1.97
C ASN A 114 7.13 -8.64 -2.92
N ASP A 115 6.70 -9.81 -2.43
CA ASP A 115 6.18 -10.95 -3.24
C ASP A 115 4.88 -10.64 -3.98
N VAL A 116 4.12 -9.64 -3.52
CA VAL A 116 2.89 -9.18 -4.17
C VAL A 116 3.17 -8.37 -5.44
N VAL A 117 2.22 -8.36 -6.37
CA VAL A 117 2.34 -7.63 -7.65
C VAL A 117 2.16 -6.12 -7.51
N GLN A 118 1.57 -5.65 -6.41
CA GLN A 118 1.36 -4.24 -6.08
C GLN A 118 2.62 -3.64 -5.43
N GLY A 119 2.77 -2.32 -5.49
CA GLY A 119 3.97 -1.62 -5.01
C GLY A 119 3.70 -0.18 -4.58
N LEU A 120 2.56 0.11 -3.93
CA LEU A 120 2.19 1.47 -3.53
C LEU A 120 2.97 1.96 -2.30
N SER A 121 2.70 1.36 -1.14
CA SER A 121 3.19 1.83 0.15
C SER A 121 3.49 0.67 1.09
N SER A 122 4.56 0.80 1.87
CA SER A 122 5.00 -0.17 2.86
C SER A 122 5.45 0.53 4.15
N ALA A 123 5.48 -0.20 5.26
CA ALA A 123 5.91 0.34 6.54
C ALA A 123 6.60 -0.71 7.41
N ILE A 124 7.65 -0.28 8.12
CA ILE A 124 8.28 -1.05 9.20
C ILE A 124 8.12 -0.32 10.53
N PHE A 125 7.79 -1.06 11.60
CA PHE A 125 7.81 -0.55 12.97
C PHE A 125 8.97 -1.21 13.72
N THR A 126 10.04 -0.46 13.93
CA THR A 126 11.26 -0.96 14.59
C THR A 126 12.00 0.15 15.32
N ASN A 127 12.70 -0.21 16.40
CA ASN A 127 13.67 0.64 17.08
C ASN A 127 15.12 0.31 16.67
N ASN A 128 15.30 -0.69 15.79
CA ASN A 128 16.60 -1.11 15.31
C ASN A 128 16.98 -0.29 14.07
N LEU A 129 18.02 0.52 14.19
CA LEU A 129 18.51 1.38 13.09
C LEU A 129 18.92 0.56 11.86
N ARG A 130 19.52 -0.64 12.05
CA ARG A 130 19.95 -1.45 10.91
C ARG A 130 18.76 -2.01 10.14
N GLU A 131 17.70 -2.39 10.84
CA GLU A 131 16.46 -2.87 10.18
C GLU A 131 15.75 -1.73 9.44
N ALA A 132 15.65 -0.56 10.07
CA ALA A 132 15.06 0.62 9.45
C ALA A 132 15.81 1.02 8.16
N GLU A 133 17.14 1.09 8.21
CA GLU A 133 17.96 1.45 7.03
C GLU A 133 17.96 0.35 5.97
N THR A 134 17.99 -0.94 6.36
CA THR A 134 17.82 -2.05 5.40
C THR A 134 16.49 -1.94 4.67
N PHE A 135 15.40 -1.67 5.39
CA PHE A 135 14.07 -1.51 4.80
C PHE A 135 13.98 -0.35 3.79
N LEU A 136 14.69 0.75 4.03
CA LEU A 136 14.72 1.92 3.13
C LEU A 136 15.79 1.85 2.03
N SER A 137 16.66 0.84 2.06
CA SER A 137 17.76 0.70 1.12
C SER A 137 17.32 0.19 -0.25
N ALA A 138 18.25 0.17 -1.21
CA ALA A 138 18.00 -0.33 -2.57
C ALA A 138 17.67 -1.84 -2.65
N TRP A 139 17.87 -2.61 -1.59
CA TRP A 139 17.47 -4.02 -1.46
C TRP A 139 16.33 -4.23 -0.45
N GLY A 140 15.74 -3.14 0.04
CA GLY A 140 14.64 -3.14 0.99
C GLY A 140 13.28 -3.21 0.31
N SER A 141 12.35 -2.38 0.78
CA SER A 141 11.02 -2.31 0.19
C SER A 141 11.07 -1.82 -1.26
N ASP A 142 10.27 -2.44 -2.13
CA ASP A 142 10.12 -2.07 -3.53
C ASP A 142 8.89 -1.19 -3.83
N CYS A 143 8.25 -0.66 -2.78
CA CYS A 143 7.15 0.29 -2.90
C CYS A 143 7.63 1.69 -3.28
N GLY A 144 6.73 2.49 -3.89
CA GLY A 144 7.00 3.90 -4.14
C GLY A 144 7.06 4.77 -2.87
N ILE A 145 6.43 4.30 -1.78
CA ILE A 145 6.45 4.90 -0.44
C ILE A 145 6.92 3.83 0.55
N ALA A 146 7.98 4.10 1.31
CA ALA A 146 8.49 3.21 2.36
C ALA A 146 8.67 4.00 3.65
N ASN A 147 7.97 3.58 4.71
CA ASN A 147 7.84 4.32 5.96
C ASN A 147 8.47 3.60 7.15
N VAL A 148 9.02 4.37 8.11
CA VAL A 148 9.53 3.84 9.39
C VAL A 148 8.75 4.46 10.54
N ASN A 149 8.16 3.60 11.38
CA ASN A 149 7.37 3.97 12.57
C ASN A 149 6.15 4.86 12.30
N ILE A 150 5.65 4.84 11.07
CA ILE A 150 4.35 5.39 10.64
C ILE A 150 3.72 4.42 9.64
N GLY A 151 2.39 4.31 9.66
CA GLY A 151 1.66 3.37 8.81
C GLY A 151 1.75 3.67 7.31
N THR A 152 1.15 2.80 6.50
CA THR A 152 1.17 2.88 5.02
C THR A 152 0.46 4.12 4.46
N SER A 153 -0.42 4.77 5.23
CA SER A 153 -1.06 6.04 4.84
C SER A 153 -0.22 7.29 5.16
N GLY A 154 0.99 7.13 5.71
CA GLY A 154 1.91 8.24 5.98
C GLY A 154 2.45 8.85 4.69
N ALA A 155 1.77 9.85 4.15
CA ALA A 155 2.18 10.65 3.00
C ALA A 155 1.68 12.10 3.15
N GLU A 156 2.38 13.04 2.53
CA GLU A 156 2.04 14.47 2.61
C GLU A 156 2.22 15.18 1.26
N ILE A 157 1.63 16.37 1.14
CA ILE A 157 1.57 17.12 -0.13
C ILE A 157 2.95 17.39 -0.73
N GLY A 158 3.99 17.58 0.09
CA GLY A 158 5.35 17.85 -0.37
C GLY A 158 6.03 16.66 -1.07
N GLY A 159 5.60 15.43 -0.81
CA GLY A 159 6.15 14.21 -1.38
C GLY A 159 5.55 13.86 -2.74
N ALA A 160 6.32 13.14 -3.56
CA ALA A 160 5.78 12.50 -4.76
C ALA A 160 4.95 11.27 -4.34
N PHE A 161 3.66 11.28 -4.64
CA PHE A 161 2.74 10.19 -4.27
C PHE A 161 2.54 9.23 -5.44
N GLY A 162 2.72 7.93 -5.22
CA GLY A 162 2.49 6.88 -6.21
C GLY A 162 3.35 5.66 -5.95
N GLY A 163 3.17 4.61 -6.74
CA GLY A 163 3.77 3.31 -6.51
C GLY A 163 4.47 2.72 -7.74
N GLU A 164 5.08 1.56 -7.53
CA GLU A 164 5.79 0.75 -8.51
C GLU A 164 4.99 -0.51 -8.90
N LYS A 165 5.58 -1.37 -9.74
CA LYS A 165 4.98 -2.62 -10.22
C LYS A 165 3.58 -2.41 -10.83
N GLU A 166 2.59 -3.23 -10.50
CA GLU A 166 1.22 -3.09 -11.00
C GLU A 166 0.47 -1.87 -10.46
N THR A 167 1.03 -1.14 -9.47
CA THR A 167 0.53 0.19 -9.12
C THR A 167 0.76 1.21 -10.25
N GLY A 168 1.71 0.95 -11.16
CA GLY A 168 1.77 1.60 -12.48
C GLY A 168 2.83 2.69 -12.68
N GLY A 169 3.68 2.98 -11.68
CA GLY A 169 4.86 3.85 -11.83
C GLY A 169 4.58 5.36 -11.85
N GLY A 170 3.32 5.78 -11.84
CA GLY A 170 2.95 7.20 -11.81
C GLY A 170 3.40 7.91 -10.52
N ARG A 171 3.55 9.23 -10.58
CA ARG A 171 3.75 10.09 -9.40
C ARG A 171 2.93 11.38 -9.50
N GLU A 172 2.33 11.76 -8.38
CA GLU A 172 1.44 12.93 -8.26
C GLU A 172 1.86 13.81 -7.07
N SER A 173 1.23 14.99 -6.95
CA SER A 173 1.43 15.95 -5.87
C SER A 173 2.81 16.65 -5.89
N GLY A 174 3.73 16.26 -5.02
CA GLY A 174 4.93 17.02 -4.70
C GLY A 174 6.17 16.69 -5.53
N SER A 175 7.34 17.05 -4.97
CA SER A 175 8.64 16.94 -5.65
C SER A 175 8.62 17.57 -7.06
N ASP A 176 9.03 16.82 -8.08
CA ASP A 176 9.03 17.19 -9.46
C ASP A 176 7.98 16.44 -10.30
N ALA A 177 6.92 15.92 -9.67
CA ALA A 177 5.80 15.24 -10.34
C ALA A 177 5.17 16.11 -11.45
N TRP A 178 5.20 17.44 -11.29
CA TRP A 178 4.76 18.40 -12.31
C TRP A 178 5.47 18.22 -13.67
N LYS A 179 6.66 17.61 -13.71
CA LYS A 179 7.39 17.31 -14.95
C LYS A 179 6.64 16.34 -15.86
N LEU A 180 5.77 15.47 -15.33
CA LEU A 180 4.94 14.55 -16.12
C LEU A 180 3.86 15.30 -16.94
N TYR A 181 3.49 16.50 -16.49
CA TYR A 181 2.49 17.35 -17.14
C TYR A 181 3.12 18.38 -18.10
N MET A 182 4.44 18.28 -18.34
CA MET A 182 5.19 19.15 -19.23
C MET A 182 6.08 18.32 -20.17
N ARG A 183 6.49 18.90 -21.30
CA ARG A 183 7.47 18.29 -22.21
C ARG A 183 8.85 18.94 -22.05
N ARG A 184 9.90 18.14 -21.90
CA ARG A 184 11.29 18.63 -21.90
C ARG A 184 11.75 18.93 -23.32
N GLN A 185 12.54 20.00 -23.50
CA GLN A 185 13.18 20.32 -24.77
C GLN A 185 14.62 20.75 -24.52
N THR A 186 15.57 20.12 -25.22
CA THR A 186 16.99 20.51 -25.21
C THR A 186 17.25 21.38 -26.42
N ASN A 187 17.74 22.60 -26.21
CA ASN A 187 17.96 23.59 -27.28
C ASN A 187 19.44 23.96 -27.37
N THR A 188 20.00 23.87 -28.58
CA THR A 188 21.32 24.43 -28.89
C THR A 188 21.12 25.64 -29.78
N ILE A 189 21.63 26.80 -29.36
CA ILE A 189 21.62 28.02 -30.16
C ILE A 189 23.08 28.37 -30.46
N ASN A 190 23.51 28.16 -31.71
CA ASN A 190 24.77 28.69 -32.20
C ASN A 190 24.55 30.15 -32.62
N TYR A 191 25.07 31.10 -31.84
CA TYR A 191 25.03 32.53 -32.18
C TYR A 191 26.27 32.99 -32.98
N GLY A 192 27.23 32.09 -33.22
CA GLY A 192 28.38 32.35 -34.07
C GLY A 192 28.01 32.34 -35.55
N THR A 193 28.88 32.91 -36.37
CA THR A 193 28.77 32.87 -37.84
C THR A 193 29.42 31.61 -38.43
N GLU A 194 29.97 30.74 -37.60
CA GLU A 194 30.72 29.56 -38.02
C GLU A 194 30.01 28.29 -37.55
N LEU A 195 30.02 27.26 -38.40
CA LEU A 195 29.69 25.89 -38.03
C LEU A 195 31.00 25.09 -38.06
N PRO A 196 31.38 24.37 -36.99
CA PRO A 196 32.55 23.52 -37.03
C PRO A 196 32.35 22.45 -38.11
N LEU A 197 33.20 22.48 -39.14
CA LEU A 197 33.20 21.46 -40.19
C LEU A 197 33.82 20.19 -39.64
N ALA A 198 33.10 19.08 -39.74
CA ALA A 198 33.60 17.79 -39.33
C ALA A 198 34.81 17.38 -40.20
N GLN A 199 35.81 16.77 -39.57
CA GLN A 199 36.93 16.08 -40.23
C GLN A 199 37.84 16.95 -41.11
N GLY A 200 37.88 18.27 -40.89
CA GLY A 200 38.79 19.17 -41.62
C GLY A 200 38.42 19.40 -43.09
N ILE A 201 37.25 18.92 -43.52
CA ILE A 201 36.70 19.15 -44.86
C ILE A 201 36.32 20.64 -44.97
N LYS A 202 36.77 21.32 -46.03
CA LYS A 202 36.36 22.70 -46.36
C LYS A 202 35.43 22.66 -47.57
N PHE A 203 34.26 23.29 -47.46
CA PHE A 203 33.41 23.55 -48.62
C PHE A 203 33.84 24.89 -49.23
N GLU A 204 34.42 24.88 -50.43
CA GLU A 204 34.61 26.08 -51.25
C GLU A 204 33.28 26.35 -51.97
N ILE A 205 32.49 27.28 -51.43
CA ILE A 205 31.28 27.83 -52.06
C ILE A 205 31.44 29.34 -52.14
#